data_AF-A0A7J2TK04-F1
#
_entry.id   AF-A0A7J2TK04-F1
#
_cell.length_a   1.000
_cell.length_b   1.000
_cell.length_c   1.000
_cell.angle_alpha   90.00
_cell.angle_beta   90.00
_cell.angle_gamma   90.00
#
_symmetry.space_group_name_H-M   'P 1'
#
loop_
_entity.id
_entity.type
_entity.pdbx_description
1 polymer ?
#
loop_
_entity_poly.entity_id
_entity_poly.type
_entity_poly.pdbx_seq_one_letter_code
_entity_poly.pdbx_strand_id
1 'polypeptide(L)'
;MKVERISRSPIEEIRRHIGVIQEAFKQALIPDRITIEYPRERRRYPDNLRGFIVFDKSRCISCFRCAQICPANAIQMNYFENFYPGVDYTKCIFCHFCIESCPTGALASSALHDMAFKSLEEMKVKANQMMRLPQMIREDVQSVEYRVTKKEWKLVRSSELEDIKVLRVIPKIKPKRAFCEEPESCLGCRQCMEVCPHEAIVMERCEITLEGQVIGKGCVLKITERCVGCGLCVRQCPMKILSLREVE
;
A
#
# COMPACT_ATOMS: atom_id res chain seq x y z
N MET A 1 -16.55 -20.56 42.98
CA MET A 1 -17.53 -20.90 41.95
C MET A 1 -17.84 -22.39 42.08
N LYS A 2 -19.04 -22.78 42.58
CA LYS A 2 -19.42 -24.20 42.68
C LYS A 2 -19.88 -24.65 41.29
N VAL A 3 -19.16 -25.61 40.70
CA VAL A 3 -19.57 -26.23 39.44
C VAL A 3 -20.56 -27.34 39.80
N GLU A 4 -21.85 -27.07 39.63
CA GLU A 4 -22.88 -28.10 39.80
C GLU A 4 -22.90 -29.00 38.56
N ARG A 5 -22.81 -30.32 38.79
CA ARG A 5 -23.03 -31.31 37.73
C ARG A 5 -24.51 -31.26 37.35
N ILE A 6 -24.79 -30.80 36.14
CA ILE A 6 -26.13 -30.90 35.53
C ILE A 6 -26.46 -32.40 35.44
N SER A 7 -27.36 -32.88 36.30
CA SER A 7 -27.87 -34.25 36.23
C SER A 7 -28.81 -34.36 35.03
N ARG A 8 -28.37 -35.02 33.96
CA ARG A 8 -29.17 -35.22 32.76
C ARG A 8 -29.92 -36.54 32.82
N SER A 9 -31.04 -36.61 32.11
CA SER A 9 -31.76 -37.87 31.97
C SER A 9 -30.95 -38.85 31.10
N PRO A 10 -31.01 -40.17 31.36
CA PRO A 10 -30.30 -41.18 30.55
C PRO A 10 -30.64 -41.11 29.06
N ILE A 11 -31.88 -40.75 28.74
CA ILE A 11 -32.38 -40.59 27.36
C ILE A 11 -31.66 -39.44 26.63
N GLU A 12 -31.44 -38.33 27.33
CA GLU A 12 -30.79 -37.14 26.78
C GLU A 12 -29.29 -37.37 26.55
N GLU A 13 -28.66 -38.18 27.40
CA GLU A 13 -27.26 -38.60 27.27
C GLU A 13 -27.06 -39.52 26.06
N ILE A 14 -27.94 -40.51 25.87
CA ILE A 14 -27.95 -41.38 24.69
C ILE A 14 -28.17 -40.57 23.41
N ARG A 15 -29.13 -39.63 23.41
CA ARG A 15 -29.41 -38.77 22.24
C ARG A 15 -28.18 -37.95 21.84
N ARG A 16 -27.42 -37.44 22.81
CA ARG A 16 -26.17 -36.71 22.55
C ARG A 16 -25.08 -37.61 21.97
N HIS A 17 -24.89 -38.81 22.53
CA HIS A 17 -23.92 -39.76 21.99
C HIS A 17 -24.23 -40.16 20.55
N ILE A 18 -25.51 -40.42 20.23
CA ILE A 18 -25.94 -40.68 18.86
C ILE A 18 -25.63 -39.47 17.96
N GLY A 19 -25.92 -38.25 18.42
CA GLY A 19 -25.60 -37.03 17.67
C GLY A 19 -24.10 -36.85 17.40
N VAL A 20 -23.24 -37.13 18.39
CA VAL A 20 -21.79 -37.07 18.21
C VAL A 20 -21.30 -38.16 17.24
N ILE A 21 -21.81 -39.38 17.35
CA ILE A 21 -21.44 -40.48 16.44
C ILE A 21 -21.88 -40.18 15.01
N GLN A 22 -23.08 -39.62 14.82
CA GLN A 22 -23.58 -39.18 13.51
C GLN A 22 -22.69 -38.09 12.90
N GLU A 23 -22.30 -37.09 13.69
CA GLU A 23 -21.40 -36.04 13.20
C GLU A 23 -20.01 -36.62 12.89
N ALA A 24 -19.48 -37.49 13.75
CA ALA A 24 -18.20 -38.16 13.52
C ALA A 24 -18.21 -38.98 12.22
N PHE A 25 -19.30 -39.72 11.96
CA PHE A 25 -19.48 -40.48 10.73
C PHE A 25 -19.59 -39.58 9.50
N LYS A 26 -20.35 -38.48 9.59
CA LYS A 26 -20.43 -37.46 8.53
C LYS A 26 -19.05 -36.92 8.19
N GLN A 27 -18.27 -36.52 9.20
CA GLN A 27 -16.92 -35.98 9.00
C GLN A 27 -15.91 -37.02 8.50
N ALA A 28 -16.09 -38.30 8.82
CA ALA A 28 -15.23 -39.36 8.31
C ALA A 28 -15.42 -39.60 6.79
N LEU A 29 -16.66 -39.54 6.31
CA LEU A 29 -16.98 -39.78 4.89
C LEU A 29 -16.85 -38.52 4.02
N ILE A 30 -17.35 -37.39 4.51
CA ILE A 30 -17.36 -36.12 3.79
C ILE A 30 -16.88 -35.05 4.79
N PRO A 31 -15.56 -34.94 4.99
CA PRO A 31 -15.01 -33.96 5.92
C PRO A 31 -15.34 -32.55 5.42
N ASP A 32 -16.20 -31.84 6.17
CA ASP A 32 -16.43 -30.40 6.04
C ASP A 32 -15.25 -29.64 6.71
N ARG A 33 -14.03 -30.06 6.38
CA ARG A 33 -12.83 -29.46 6.95
C ARG A 33 -12.58 -28.11 6.31
N ILE A 34 -12.41 -27.11 7.18
CA ILE A 34 -11.95 -25.79 6.76
C ILE A 34 -10.47 -25.87 6.35
N THR A 35 -9.69 -26.82 6.83
CA THR A 35 -8.26 -26.92 6.52
C THR A 35 -7.99 -27.54 5.15
N ILE A 36 -6.97 -27.03 4.47
CA ILE A 36 -6.40 -27.59 3.24
C ILE A 36 -5.19 -28.46 3.55
N GLU A 37 -4.85 -29.37 2.65
CA GLU A 37 -3.68 -30.24 2.77
C GLU A 37 -2.41 -29.56 2.25
N TYR A 38 -1.90 -28.56 2.99
CA TYR A 38 -0.63 -27.91 2.68
C TYR A 38 0.56 -28.87 2.93
N PRO A 39 1.55 -29.01 2.03
CA PRO A 39 1.85 -28.21 0.84
C PRO A 39 1.38 -28.82 -0.50
N ARG A 40 0.46 -29.80 -0.50
CA ARG A 40 -0.09 -30.39 -1.74
C ARG A 40 -1.22 -29.53 -2.33
N GLU A 41 -1.93 -28.83 -1.46
CA GLU A 41 -3.04 -27.94 -1.77
C GLU A 41 -2.68 -26.48 -1.43
N ARG A 42 -2.87 -25.57 -2.39
CA ARG A 42 -2.66 -24.13 -2.17
C ARG A 42 -3.97 -23.36 -2.15
N ARG A 43 -4.16 -22.48 -1.17
CA ARG A 43 -5.29 -21.56 -1.16
C ARG A 43 -5.14 -20.52 -2.28
N ARG A 44 -6.22 -20.28 -3.03
CA ARG A 44 -6.36 -19.10 -3.87
C ARG A 44 -6.54 -17.86 -3.00
N TYR A 45 -5.57 -16.97 -3.05
CA TYR A 45 -5.64 -15.68 -2.39
C TYR A 45 -6.21 -14.62 -3.32
N PRO A 46 -6.82 -13.57 -2.77
CA PRO A 46 -7.26 -12.46 -3.59
C PRO A 46 -6.06 -11.81 -4.28
N ASP A 47 -6.28 -11.23 -5.47
CA ASP A 47 -5.22 -10.66 -6.28
C ASP A 47 -4.43 -9.56 -5.51
N ASN A 48 -5.10 -8.80 -4.63
CA ASN A 48 -4.51 -7.72 -3.82
C ASN A 48 -3.79 -8.19 -2.54
N LEU A 49 -3.46 -9.48 -2.43
CA LEU A 49 -2.66 -9.99 -1.32
C LEU A 49 -1.36 -9.20 -1.18
N ARG A 50 -1.00 -8.87 0.06
CA ARG A 50 0.23 -8.17 0.37
C ARG A 50 1.36 -9.17 0.61
N GLY A 51 2.02 -9.58 -0.46
CA GLY A 51 3.13 -10.54 -0.41
C GLY A 51 4.51 -9.92 -0.62
N PHE A 52 5.44 -10.74 -1.11
CA PHE A 52 6.81 -10.33 -1.45
C PHE A 52 6.82 -9.11 -2.36
N ILE A 53 7.74 -8.20 -2.07
CA ILE A 53 7.89 -6.93 -2.79
C ILE A 53 8.87 -7.15 -3.95
N VAL A 54 8.39 -6.91 -5.17
CA VAL A 54 9.19 -6.94 -6.40
C VAL A 54 9.64 -5.53 -6.75
N PHE A 55 10.88 -5.40 -7.21
CA PHE A 55 11.52 -4.13 -7.55
C PHE A 55 11.83 -4.00 -9.04
N ASP A 56 11.52 -2.85 -9.61
CA ASP A 56 11.85 -2.49 -10.98
C ASP A 56 12.86 -1.34 -11.03
N LYS A 57 14.11 -1.70 -11.35
CA LYS A 57 15.23 -0.77 -11.49
C LYS A 57 14.93 0.35 -12.50
N SER A 58 14.27 0.04 -13.61
CA SER A 58 14.05 1.00 -14.71
C SER A 58 13.14 2.17 -14.33
N ARG A 59 12.33 2.01 -13.28
CA ARG A 59 11.36 3.01 -12.82
C ARG A 59 11.82 3.76 -11.58
N CYS A 60 12.88 3.30 -10.91
CA CYS A 60 13.30 3.89 -9.66
C CYS A 60 14.14 5.15 -9.90
N ILE A 61 13.69 6.27 -9.31
CA ILE A 61 14.39 7.57 -9.38
C ILE A 61 15.17 7.90 -8.11
N SER A 62 15.40 6.90 -7.23
CA SER A 62 16.15 7.07 -5.99
C SER A 62 15.65 8.23 -5.10
N CYS A 63 14.34 8.36 -4.93
CA CYS A 63 13.74 9.46 -4.15
C CYS A 63 13.63 9.19 -2.63
N PHE A 64 14.03 8.01 -2.15
CA PHE A 64 14.04 7.61 -0.72
C PHE A 64 12.68 7.60 0.02
N ARG A 65 11.58 7.97 -0.63
CA ARG A 65 10.23 8.00 -0.03
C ARG A 65 9.80 6.65 0.56
N CYS A 66 10.15 5.54 -0.09
CA CYS A 66 9.84 4.21 0.40
C CYS A 66 10.53 3.89 1.75
N ALA A 67 11.76 4.36 1.94
CA ALA A 67 12.48 4.20 3.21
C ALA A 67 11.85 5.09 4.30
N GLN A 68 11.55 6.35 3.96
CA GLN A 68 10.97 7.30 4.90
C GLN A 68 9.56 6.92 5.39
N ILE A 69 8.73 6.34 4.52
CA ILE A 69 7.35 5.96 4.89
C ILE A 69 7.27 4.65 5.67
N CYS A 70 8.36 3.87 5.74
CA CYS A 70 8.32 2.53 6.32
C CYS A 70 8.18 2.60 7.85
N PRO A 71 7.04 2.19 8.45
CA PRO A 71 6.84 2.32 9.90
C PRO A 71 7.75 1.38 10.70
N ALA A 72 8.11 0.23 10.12
CA ALA A 72 8.99 -0.75 10.75
C ALA A 72 10.49 -0.50 10.47
N ASN A 73 10.82 0.58 9.76
CA ASN A 73 12.19 0.88 9.31
C ASN A 73 12.88 -0.34 8.66
N ALA A 74 12.12 -1.07 7.84
CA ALA A 74 12.54 -2.30 7.19
C ALA A 74 13.25 -2.06 5.85
N ILE A 75 13.17 -0.84 5.29
CA ILE A 75 13.76 -0.53 3.98
C ILE A 75 15.10 0.16 4.18
N GLN A 76 16.14 -0.40 3.58
CA GLN A 76 17.49 0.16 3.57
C GLN A 76 17.90 0.50 2.15
N MET A 77 18.34 1.72 1.93
CA MET A 77 18.80 2.17 0.62
C MET A 77 20.27 1.79 0.46
N ASN A 78 20.56 0.92 -0.50
CA ASN A 78 21.90 0.40 -0.76
C ASN A 78 22.38 0.87 -2.13
N TYR A 79 23.69 1.16 -2.24
CA TYR A 79 24.28 1.55 -3.50
C TYR A 79 24.52 0.34 -4.40
N PHE A 80 23.90 0.33 -5.56
CA PHE A 80 24.07 -0.65 -6.63
C PHE A 80 23.86 0.05 -7.98
N GLU A 81 24.91 0.68 -8.50
CA GLU A 81 24.89 1.66 -9.63
C GLU A 81 24.14 2.97 -9.32
N ASN A 82 23.07 2.89 -8.54
CA ASN A 82 22.36 4.01 -7.93
C ASN A 82 21.86 3.55 -6.55
N PHE A 83 21.27 4.44 -5.76
CA PHE A 83 20.67 4.08 -4.47
C PHE A 83 19.31 3.40 -4.65
N TYR A 84 19.26 2.10 -4.41
CA TYR A 84 18.05 1.29 -4.56
C TYR A 84 17.60 0.67 -3.22
N PRO A 85 16.29 0.45 -3.04
CA PRO A 85 15.75 -0.12 -1.81
C PRO A 85 16.05 -1.61 -1.71
N GLY A 86 16.62 -2.04 -0.59
CA GLY A 86 16.56 -3.40 -0.08
C GLY A 86 15.54 -3.50 1.06
N VAL A 87 14.97 -4.68 1.26
CA VAL A 87 13.95 -4.95 2.28
C VAL A 87 14.47 -5.97 3.28
N ASP A 88 14.47 -5.58 4.55
CA ASP A 88 14.70 -6.45 5.69
C ASP A 88 13.39 -7.13 6.09
N TYR A 89 13.18 -8.36 5.63
CA TYR A 89 11.98 -9.14 5.94
C TYR A 89 11.94 -9.64 7.39
N THR A 90 13.00 -9.45 8.18
CA THR A 90 12.93 -9.70 9.63
C THR A 90 12.09 -8.63 10.35
N LYS A 91 11.94 -7.46 9.74
CA LYS A 91 11.19 -6.31 10.27
C LYS A 91 9.92 -5.99 9.49
N CYS A 92 9.89 -6.34 8.20
CA CYS A 92 8.78 -6.00 7.32
C CYS A 92 7.45 -6.59 7.82
N ILE A 93 6.47 -5.72 8.09
CA ILE A 93 5.12 -6.11 8.50
C ILE A 93 4.12 -6.19 7.33
N PHE A 94 4.62 -6.22 6.09
CA PHE A 94 3.81 -6.31 4.86
C PHE A 94 2.66 -5.28 4.76
N CYS A 95 2.86 -4.06 5.29
CA CYS A 95 1.85 -2.99 5.21
C CYS A 95 1.73 -2.37 3.80
N HIS A 96 2.78 -2.50 2.97
CA HIS A 96 2.85 -2.00 1.58
C HIS A 96 2.73 -0.47 1.37
N PHE A 97 2.91 0.34 2.42
CA PHE A 97 3.01 1.80 2.27
C PHE A 97 4.15 2.24 1.35
N CYS A 98 5.24 1.46 1.28
CA CYS A 98 6.33 1.72 0.35
C CYS A 98 5.90 1.58 -1.12
N ILE A 99 4.97 0.69 -1.44
CA ILE A 99 4.42 0.49 -2.78
C ILE A 99 3.46 1.63 -3.10
N GLU A 100 2.49 1.89 -2.22
CA GLU A 100 1.49 2.95 -2.42
C GLU A 100 2.12 4.34 -2.53
N SER A 101 3.17 4.60 -1.73
CA SER A 101 3.88 5.88 -1.77
C SER A 101 4.77 6.05 -2.99
N CYS A 102 5.09 4.99 -3.74
CA CYS A 102 6.06 5.07 -4.83
C CYS A 102 5.46 5.83 -6.02
N PRO A 103 5.98 7.02 -6.37
CA PRO A 103 5.38 7.85 -7.42
C PRO A 103 5.51 7.21 -8.81
N THR A 104 6.53 6.39 -9.03
CA THR A 104 6.81 5.74 -10.32
C THR A 104 6.33 4.29 -10.39
N GLY A 105 5.82 3.74 -9.28
CA GLY A 105 5.45 2.31 -9.20
C GLY A 105 6.65 1.37 -9.42
N ALA A 106 7.82 1.75 -8.92
CA ALA A 106 9.04 0.93 -8.98
C ALA A 106 9.00 -0.26 -8.01
N LEU A 107 8.16 -0.22 -6.97
CA LEU A 107 7.89 -1.35 -6.07
C LEU A 107 6.50 -1.91 -6.39
N ALA A 108 6.37 -3.24 -6.36
CA ALA A 108 5.14 -3.96 -6.69
C ALA A 108 4.86 -5.07 -5.68
N SER A 109 3.58 -5.38 -5.45
CA SER A 109 3.19 -6.52 -4.64
C SER A 109 3.14 -7.78 -5.50
N SER A 110 3.61 -8.90 -4.97
CA SER A 110 3.31 -10.22 -5.53
C SER A 110 2.33 -10.98 -4.67
N ALA A 111 1.63 -11.96 -5.25
CA ALA A 111 0.77 -12.89 -4.52
C ALA A 111 1.56 -13.99 -3.76
N LEU A 112 2.82 -13.70 -3.40
CA LEU A 112 3.72 -14.63 -2.73
C LEU A 112 3.77 -14.35 -1.22
N HIS A 113 3.29 -15.28 -0.41
CA HIS A 113 3.13 -15.11 1.05
C HIS A 113 3.96 -16.08 1.89
N ASP A 114 4.42 -17.16 1.27
CA ASP A 114 4.92 -18.40 1.84
C ASP A 114 6.43 -18.53 1.65
N MET A 115 7.13 -17.39 1.70
CA MET A 115 8.58 -17.39 1.59
C MET A 115 9.22 -17.99 2.84
N ALA A 116 10.19 -18.86 2.61
CA ALA A 116 11.04 -19.41 3.65
C ALA A 116 12.50 -19.03 3.37
N PHE A 117 13.20 -18.61 4.42
CA PHE A 117 14.63 -18.33 4.40
C PHE A 117 15.34 -19.30 5.34
N LYS A 118 16.58 -19.67 5.04
CA LYS A 118 17.35 -20.60 5.89
C LYS A 118 18.05 -19.89 7.04
N SER A 119 18.26 -18.59 6.91
CA SER A 119 18.94 -17.76 7.91
C SER A 119 18.38 -16.34 7.97
N LEU A 120 18.60 -15.64 9.10
CA LEU A 120 18.20 -14.23 9.26
C LEU A 120 18.89 -13.31 8.26
N GLU A 121 20.10 -13.64 7.83
CA GLU A 121 20.84 -12.80 6.89
C GLU A 121 20.24 -12.89 5.48
N GLU A 122 19.74 -14.07 5.08
CA GLU A 122 19.01 -14.24 3.81
C GLU A 122 17.69 -13.46 3.76
N MET A 123 17.09 -13.15 4.92
CA MET A 123 15.88 -12.33 5.02
C MET A 123 16.14 -10.84 4.70
N LYS A 124 17.41 -10.41 4.67
CA LYS A 124 17.81 -9.05 4.25
C LYS A 124 18.01 -9.01 2.74
N VAL A 125 16.90 -8.94 2.03
CA VAL A 125 16.87 -9.04 0.58
C VAL A 125 17.32 -7.72 -0.05
N LYS A 126 18.33 -7.78 -0.92
CA LYS A 126 18.88 -6.61 -1.63
C LYS A 126 18.07 -6.29 -2.88
N ALA A 127 18.23 -5.07 -3.40
CA ALA A 127 17.48 -4.59 -4.57
C ALA A 127 17.58 -5.52 -5.79
N ASN A 128 18.76 -6.07 -6.08
CA ASN A 128 18.99 -7.01 -7.18
C ASN A 128 18.21 -8.32 -7.04
N GLN A 129 18.05 -8.82 -5.81
CA GLN A 129 17.28 -10.04 -5.53
C GLN A 129 15.77 -9.79 -5.63
N MET A 130 15.31 -8.57 -5.34
CA MET A 130 13.90 -8.19 -5.48
C MET A 130 13.47 -8.00 -6.94
N MET A 131 14.39 -7.97 -7.91
CA MET A 131 14.05 -7.78 -9.32
C MET A 131 13.29 -8.95 -9.95
N ARG A 132 13.39 -10.12 -9.33
CA ARG A 132 12.71 -11.34 -9.76
C ARG A 132 12.01 -11.96 -8.55
N LEU A 133 11.00 -12.76 -8.83
CA LEU A 133 10.43 -13.61 -7.78
C LEU A 133 11.50 -14.60 -7.31
N PRO A 134 11.59 -14.86 -6.00
CA PRO A 134 12.49 -15.88 -5.48
C PRO A 134 12.10 -17.25 -6.06
N GLN A 135 13.09 -18.10 -6.30
CA GLN A 135 12.83 -19.48 -6.70
C GLN A 135 12.20 -20.21 -5.52
N MET A 136 11.04 -20.82 -5.75
CA MET A 136 10.33 -21.58 -4.74
C MET A 136 10.36 -23.06 -5.08
N ILE A 137 10.67 -23.88 -4.08
CA ILE A 137 10.47 -25.33 -4.16
C ILE A 137 8.99 -25.55 -3.88
N ARG A 138 8.23 -25.98 -4.89
CA ARG A 138 6.77 -26.16 -4.79
C ARG A 138 6.41 -27.62 -4.98
N GLU A 139 5.58 -28.13 -4.07
CA GLU A 139 4.96 -29.47 -4.13
C GLU A 139 3.46 -29.40 -4.43
N ASP A 140 2.92 -28.17 -4.56
CA ASP A 140 1.51 -27.94 -4.81
C ASP A 140 1.10 -28.51 -6.17
N VAL A 141 0.00 -29.26 -6.19
CA VAL A 141 -0.58 -29.84 -7.41
C VAL A 141 -1.93 -29.24 -7.77
N GLN A 142 -2.62 -28.61 -6.81
CA GLN A 142 -3.96 -28.05 -7.02
C GLN A 142 -4.20 -26.78 -6.21
N SER A 143 -5.07 -25.91 -6.72
CA SER A 143 -5.54 -24.72 -6.01
C SER A 143 -6.90 -24.95 -5.37
N VAL A 144 -7.13 -24.32 -4.21
CA VAL A 144 -8.33 -24.50 -3.41
C VAL A 144 -8.92 -23.14 -3.04
N GLU A 145 -10.23 -22.97 -3.24
CA GLU A 145 -10.97 -21.74 -3.01
C GLU A 145 -12.14 -21.99 -2.06
N TYR A 146 -12.41 -21.06 -1.15
CA TYR A 146 -13.58 -21.13 -0.27
C TYR A 146 -14.73 -20.37 -0.93
N ARG A 147 -15.84 -21.06 -1.24
CA ARG A 147 -17.10 -20.40 -1.59
C ARG A 147 -17.99 -20.30 -0.37
N VAL A 148 -18.29 -19.07 0.00
CA VAL A 148 -19.25 -18.77 1.08
C VAL A 148 -20.64 -18.73 0.46
N THR A 149 -21.51 -19.66 0.87
CA THR A 149 -22.95 -19.57 0.61
C THR A 149 -23.62 -18.99 1.86
N LYS A 150 -24.82 -18.39 1.75
CA LYS A 150 -25.53 -17.67 2.85
C LYS A 150 -25.66 -18.42 4.20
N LYS A 151 -25.38 -19.73 4.27
CA LYS A 151 -25.42 -20.54 5.49
C LYS A 151 -24.24 -21.54 5.66
N GLU A 152 -23.34 -21.67 4.68
CA GLU A 152 -22.31 -22.72 4.68
C GLU A 152 -21.02 -22.25 3.98
N TRP A 153 -19.86 -22.64 4.53
CA TRP A 153 -18.55 -22.47 3.89
C TRP A 153 -18.22 -23.76 3.14
N LYS A 154 -18.15 -23.71 1.81
CA LYS A 154 -17.77 -24.88 0.99
C LYS A 154 -16.41 -24.68 0.35
N LEU A 155 -15.53 -25.65 0.58
CA LEU A 155 -14.22 -25.69 -0.03
C LEU A 155 -14.35 -26.27 -1.46
N VAL A 156 -13.98 -25.49 -2.47
CA VAL A 156 -13.98 -25.90 -3.88
C VAL A 156 -12.52 -26.10 -4.31
N ARG A 157 -12.20 -27.29 -4.79
CA ARG A 157 -10.87 -27.62 -5.32
C ARG A 157 -10.86 -27.44 -6.84
N SER A 158 -9.83 -26.81 -7.36
CA SER A 158 -9.55 -26.64 -8.79
C SER A 158 -8.24 -27.36 -9.13
N SER A 159 -8.25 -28.11 -10.22
CA SER A 159 -7.05 -28.81 -10.73
C SER A 159 -6.02 -27.86 -11.33
N GLU A 160 -6.39 -26.61 -11.65
CA GLU A 160 -5.48 -25.63 -12.22
C GLU A 160 -4.70 -24.89 -11.13
N LEU A 161 -3.38 -24.82 -11.29
CA LEU A 161 -2.50 -24.02 -10.45
C LEU A 161 -2.45 -22.58 -10.97
N GLU A 162 -2.86 -21.62 -10.15
CA GLU A 162 -2.71 -20.21 -10.51
C GLU A 162 -1.26 -19.73 -10.36
N ASP A 163 -0.80 -19.01 -11.37
CA ASP A 163 0.50 -18.35 -11.37
C ASP A 163 0.60 -17.25 -10.30
N ILE A 164 1.83 -17.02 -9.82
CA ILE A 164 2.10 -15.88 -8.93
C ILE A 164 1.99 -14.60 -9.76
N LYS A 165 0.92 -13.85 -9.53
CA LYS A 165 0.75 -12.53 -10.14
C LYS A 165 1.59 -11.48 -9.41
N VAL A 166 2.18 -10.57 -10.17
CA VAL A 166 2.80 -9.35 -9.66
C VAL A 166 1.89 -8.18 -10.02
N LEU A 167 1.23 -7.62 -9.02
CA LEU A 167 0.38 -6.45 -9.17
C LEU A 167 1.18 -5.17 -8.99
N ARG A 168 1.17 -4.34 -10.03
CA ARG A 168 1.71 -2.99 -10.01
C ARG A 168 0.57 -2.01 -9.92
N VAL A 169 0.43 -1.38 -8.76
CA VAL A 169 -0.51 -0.28 -8.57
C VAL A 169 0.27 1.02 -8.71
N ILE A 170 0.03 1.76 -9.79
CA ILE A 170 0.54 3.12 -9.92
C ILE A 170 -0.55 4.04 -9.37
N PRO A 171 -0.28 4.85 -8.33
CA PRO A 171 -1.27 5.80 -7.87
C PRO A 171 -1.55 6.79 -9.01
N LYS A 172 -2.81 6.86 -9.45
CA LYS A 172 -3.25 7.89 -10.40
C LYS A 172 -3.32 9.22 -9.65
N ILE A 173 -2.21 9.93 -9.59
CA ILE A 173 -2.15 11.25 -8.96
C ILE A 173 -2.65 12.26 -10.00
N LYS A 174 -3.78 12.90 -9.72
CA LYS A 174 -4.19 14.06 -10.51
C LYS A 174 -3.18 15.18 -10.27
N PRO A 175 -2.70 15.88 -11.31
CA PRO A 175 -1.78 16.97 -11.13
C PRO A 175 -2.42 18.04 -10.23
N LYS A 176 -1.63 18.59 -9.31
CA LYS A 176 -2.05 19.70 -8.45
C LYS A 176 -1.27 20.94 -8.83
N ARG A 177 -1.87 22.11 -8.65
CA ARG A 177 -1.20 23.40 -8.79
C ARG A 177 -1.50 24.28 -7.58
N ALA A 178 -0.57 25.17 -7.28
CA ALA A 178 -0.78 26.16 -6.23
C ALA A 178 -1.68 27.28 -6.77
N PHE A 179 -2.61 27.74 -5.94
CA PHE A 179 -3.51 28.86 -6.23
C PHE A 179 -3.42 29.89 -5.10
N CYS A 180 -3.52 31.16 -5.47
CA CYS A 180 -3.67 32.26 -4.52
C CYS A 180 -5.16 32.52 -4.34
N GLU A 181 -5.69 32.24 -3.16
CA GLU A 181 -7.12 32.37 -2.86
C GLU A 181 -7.50 33.82 -2.57
N GLU A 182 -6.66 34.49 -1.79
CA GLU A 182 -6.88 35.86 -1.30
C GLU A 182 -5.66 36.73 -1.66
N PRO A 183 -5.58 37.26 -2.90
CA PRO A 183 -4.48 38.11 -3.33
C PRO A 183 -4.36 39.39 -2.50
N GLU A 184 -5.48 39.95 -2.02
CA GLU A 184 -5.53 41.14 -1.17
C GLU A 184 -4.86 40.96 0.19
N SER A 185 -4.87 39.75 0.73
CA SER A 185 -4.23 39.40 2.01
C SER A 185 -2.71 39.20 1.88
N CYS A 186 -2.15 39.34 0.67
CA CYS A 186 -0.72 39.16 0.41
C CYS A 186 0.11 40.35 0.92
N LEU A 187 1.00 40.09 1.89
CA LEU A 187 1.97 41.08 2.38
C LEU A 187 3.18 41.31 1.47
N GLY A 188 3.33 40.52 0.40
CA GLY A 188 4.45 40.66 -0.54
C GLY A 188 5.82 40.26 0.03
N CYS A 189 5.87 39.37 1.02
CA CYS A 189 7.12 38.92 1.68
C CYS A 189 8.08 38.10 0.80
N ARG A 190 7.64 37.67 -0.40
CA ARG A 190 8.42 36.89 -1.41
C ARG A 190 8.93 35.51 -0.99
N GLN A 191 8.65 35.06 0.22
CA GLN A 191 9.09 33.76 0.72
C GLN A 191 8.64 32.57 -0.16
N CYS A 192 7.44 32.67 -0.76
CA CYS A 192 6.93 31.67 -1.69
C CYS A 192 7.71 31.61 -3.02
N MET A 193 8.23 32.74 -3.49
CA MET A 193 9.09 32.83 -4.68
C MET A 193 10.45 32.19 -4.38
N GLU A 194 11.05 32.54 -3.23
CA GLU A 194 12.36 32.02 -2.82
C GLU A 194 12.35 30.50 -2.60
N VAL A 195 11.30 29.94 -1.99
CA VAL A 195 11.21 28.51 -1.73
C VAL A 195 10.81 27.69 -2.96
N CYS A 196 10.43 28.30 -4.08
CA CYS A 196 9.92 27.57 -5.24
C CYS A 196 11.08 27.02 -6.10
N PRO A 197 11.33 25.69 -6.14
CA PRO A 197 12.44 25.14 -6.92
C PRO A 197 12.20 25.15 -8.43
N HIS A 198 11.00 25.55 -8.87
CA HIS A 198 10.60 25.58 -10.30
C HIS A 198 10.35 27.01 -10.79
N GLU A 199 10.64 28.03 -9.97
CA GLU A 199 10.42 29.45 -10.30
C GLU A 199 8.99 29.72 -10.82
N ALA A 200 8.02 28.98 -10.29
CA ALA A 200 6.65 29.03 -10.78
C ALA A 200 5.87 30.25 -10.28
N ILE A 201 6.38 30.94 -9.24
CA ILE A 201 5.71 32.05 -8.57
C ILE A 201 6.43 33.35 -8.93
N VAL A 202 5.68 34.30 -9.47
CA VAL A 202 6.17 35.58 -9.95
C VAL A 202 5.35 36.71 -9.32
N MET A 203 5.99 37.82 -8.96
CA MET A 203 5.27 39.02 -8.55
C MET A 203 5.28 40.04 -9.68
N GLU A 204 4.12 40.29 -10.28
CA GLU A 204 3.93 41.28 -11.33
C GLU A 204 3.59 42.63 -10.68
N ARG A 205 4.18 43.73 -11.18
CA ARG A 205 3.83 45.07 -10.71
C ARG A 205 2.46 45.45 -11.27
N CYS A 206 1.58 45.97 -10.43
CA CYS A 206 0.26 46.45 -10.84
C CYS A 206 0.09 47.92 -10.44
N GLU A 207 -0.78 48.63 -11.15
CA GLU A 207 -1.23 49.96 -10.74
C GLU A 207 -2.53 49.82 -9.95
N ILE A 208 -2.59 50.45 -8.79
CA ILE A 208 -3.78 50.46 -7.93
C ILE A 208 -4.60 51.66 -8.37
N THR A 209 -5.80 51.39 -8.90
CA THR A 209 -6.73 52.41 -9.35
C THR A 209 -7.98 52.43 -8.46
N LEU A 210 -8.40 53.62 -8.01
CA LEU A 210 -9.75 53.84 -7.47
C LEU A 210 -10.38 54.92 -8.34
N GLU A 211 -11.63 54.70 -8.74
CA GLU A 211 -12.42 55.65 -9.53
C GLU A 211 -11.71 56.15 -10.82
N GLY A 212 -10.89 55.28 -11.43
CA GLY A 212 -10.17 55.61 -12.66
C GLY A 212 -8.90 56.44 -12.47
N GLN A 213 -8.53 56.80 -11.24
CA GLN A 213 -7.25 57.45 -10.92
C GLN A 213 -6.25 56.45 -10.32
N VAL A 214 -5.02 56.47 -10.84
CA VAL A 214 -3.90 55.67 -10.31
C VAL A 214 -3.42 56.30 -9.00
N ILE A 215 -3.63 55.59 -7.91
CA ILE A 215 -3.34 56.05 -6.54
C ILE A 215 -2.00 55.51 -6.04
N GLY A 216 -1.52 54.43 -6.64
CA GLY A 216 -0.30 53.78 -6.19
C GLY A 216 0.15 52.64 -7.09
N LYS A 217 1.34 52.10 -6.77
CA LYS A 217 1.91 50.92 -7.42
C LYS A 217 1.92 49.77 -6.41
N GLY A 218 1.32 48.66 -6.79
CA GLY A 218 1.29 47.42 -6.03
C GLY A 218 2.06 46.29 -6.71
N CYS A 219 2.00 45.11 -6.11
CA CYS A 219 2.47 43.86 -6.71
C CYS A 219 1.41 42.79 -6.53
N VAL A 220 1.09 42.05 -7.60
CA VAL A 220 0.20 40.90 -7.56
C VAL A 220 1.02 39.62 -7.70
N LEU A 221 0.75 38.67 -6.82
CA LEU A 221 1.33 37.33 -6.90
C LEU A 221 0.62 36.55 -8.01
N LYS A 222 1.41 35.95 -8.92
CA LYS A 222 0.92 35.11 -10.02
C LYS A 222 1.66 33.79 -10.04
N ILE A 223 0.91 32.71 -10.26
CA ILE A 223 1.44 31.35 -10.33
C ILE A 223 1.32 30.87 -11.76
N THR A 224 2.45 30.47 -12.35
CA THR A 224 2.56 30.12 -13.77
C THR A 224 2.33 28.62 -14.01
N GLU A 225 2.28 28.24 -15.29
CA GLU A 225 2.20 26.84 -15.75
C GLU A 225 3.38 25.95 -15.32
N ARG A 226 4.49 26.57 -14.87
CA ARG A 226 5.65 25.85 -14.33
C ARG A 226 5.39 25.20 -12.96
N CYS A 227 4.24 25.43 -12.35
CA CYS A 227 3.91 24.87 -11.04
C CYS A 227 3.66 23.36 -11.13
N VAL A 228 4.48 22.56 -10.45
CA VAL A 228 4.32 21.09 -10.37
C VAL A 228 3.49 20.61 -9.17
N GLY A 229 2.94 21.53 -8.37
CA GLY A 229 2.08 21.18 -7.23
C GLY A 229 2.79 20.61 -5.99
N CYS A 230 4.09 20.87 -5.80
CA CYS A 230 4.85 20.32 -4.66
C CYS A 230 4.43 20.85 -3.28
N GLY A 231 3.76 22.01 -3.22
CA GLY A 231 3.21 22.58 -1.98
C GLY A 231 4.21 23.28 -1.06
N LEU A 232 5.46 23.47 -1.46
CA LEU A 232 6.47 24.18 -0.64
C LEU A 232 6.04 25.62 -0.33
N CYS A 233 5.50 26.33 -1.32
CA CYS A 233 4.99 27.70 -1.15
C CYS A 233 3.78 27.77 -0.20
N VAL A 234 2.89 26.79 -0.25
CA VAL A 234 1.73 26.67 0.67
C VAL A 234 2.22 26.52 2.11
N ARG A 235 3.25 25.70 2.33
CA ARG A 235 3.82 25.51 3.67
C ARG A 235 4.52 26.75 4.21
N GLN A 236 5.19 27.51 3.33
CA GLN A 236 5.94 28.68 3.77
C GLN A 236 5.15 29.99 3.81
N CYS A 237 3.94 30.04 3.26
CA CYS A 237 3.17 31.28 3.27
C CYS A 237 2.76 31.65 4.71
N PRO A 238 3.27 32.75 5.29
CA PRO A 238 2.94 33.14 6.66
C PRO A 238 1.47 33.56 6.79
N MET A 239 0.91 34.15 5.74
CA MET A 239 -0.50 34.56 5.66
C MET A 239 -1.44 33.42 5.29
N LYS A 240 -0.91 32.24 4.91
CA LYS A 240 -1.68 31.06 4.49
C LYS A 240 -2.69 31.30 3.35
N ILE A 241 -2.39 32.23 2.45
CA ILE A 241 -3.27 32.58 1.30
C ILE A 241 -3.11 31.64 0.09
N LEU A 242 -2.18 30.68 0.17
CA LEU A 242 -1.88 29.74 -0.91
C LEU A 242 -2.48 28.37 -0.60
N SER A 243 -3.15 27.76 -1.58
CA SER A 243 -3.73 26.42 -1.49
C SER A 243 -3.23 25.52 -2.64
N LEU A 244 -3.29 24.20 -2.48
CA LEU A 244 -3.09 23.24 -3.57
C LEU A 244 -4.44 22.73 -4.06
N ARG A 245 -4.77 22.97 -5.33
CA ARG A 245 -5.98 22.43 -5.98
C ARG A 245 -5.60 21.45 -7.07
N GLU A 246 -6.48 20.48 -7.31
CA GLU A 246 -6.37 19.58 -8.45
C GLU A 246 -6.68 20.34 -9.74
N VAL A 247 -5.88 20.11 -10.76
CA VAL A 247 -6.12 20.57 -12.13
C VAL A 247 -6.41 19.36 -13.00
N GLU A 248 -7.30 19.54 -13.97
CA GLU A 248 -7.65 18.52 -14.97
C GLU A 248 -6.50 18.26 -15.94
#